data_AF-A0A961XF04-F1
#
_entry.id   AF-A0A961XF04-F1
#
_cell.length_a   1.000
_cell.length_b   1.000
_cell.length_c   1.000
_cell.angle_alpha   90.00
_cell.angle_beta   90.00
_cell.angle_gamma   90.00
#
_symmetry.space_group_name_H-M   'P 1'
#
loop_
_entity.id
_entity.type
_entity.pdbx_description
1 polymer ?
#
loop_
_entity_poly.entity_id
_entity_poly.type
_entity_poly.pdbx_seq_one_letter_code
_entity_poly.pdbx_strand_id
1 'polypeptide(L)'
;FHAITSAHNLLSALIDNHIYWGNEQNIDIRRVAWRRVMDMNDRALREIVCSLGGVANGYPREAGFDITVASEVMAILCLSLDLKDLEKRLGNIIIGYRRDKSPVFARDIKADGAMTVLLKDAMQSNLVQTLENNPAFVHGGLFANIAHGCNSVVVTTTAPKLA
;
A
#
# COMPACT_ATOMS: atom_id res chain seq x y z
N PHE A 1 10.04 -0.03 -6.25
CA PHE A 1 9.43 0.55 -5.04
C PHE A 1 8.49 1.72 -5.34
N HIS A 2 8.76 2.53 -6.38
CA HIS A 2 7.85 3.63 -6.79
C HIS A 2 6.41 3.19 -7.06
N ALA A 3 6.19 2.07 -7.76
CA ALA A 3 4.84 1.53 -8.00
C ALA A 3 4.04 1.29 -6.70
N ILE A 4 4.69 0.77 -5.66
CA ILE A 4 4.10 0.54 -4.33
C ILE A 4 3.79 1.86 -3.65
N THR A 5 4.69 2.84 -3.75
CA THR A 5 4.47 4.20 -3.23
C THR A 5 3.26 4.85 -3.90
N SER A 6 3.16 4.74 -5.23
CA SER A 6 2.04 5.28 -6.00
C SER A 6 0.72 4.59 -5.65
N ALA A 7 0.69 3.26 -5.57
CA ALA A 7 -0.51 2.52 -5.21
C ALA A 7 -0.98 2.83 -3.79
N HIS A 8 -0.07 2.89 -2.82
CA HIS A 8 -0.39 3.25 -1.43
C HIS A 8 -0.95 4.67 -1.35
N ASN A 9 -0.29 5.65 -1.97
CA ASN A 9 -0.72 7.05 -1.90
C ASN A 9 -1.96 7.33 -2.75
N LEU A 10 -2.23 6.54 -3.80
CA LEU A 10 -3.52 6.55 -4.49
C LEU A 10 -4.65 6.20 -3.51
N LEU A 11 -4.48 5.14 -2.69
CA LEU A 11 -5.48 4.79 -1.67
C LEU A 11 -5.66 5.92 -0.66
N SER A 12 -4.57 6.51 -0.16
CA SER A 12 -4.64 7.66 0.74
C SER A 12 -5.38 8.85 0.13
N ALA A 13 -5.16 9.13 -1.17
CA ALA A 13 -5.85 10.20 -1.89
C ALA A 13 -7.35 9.89 -2.09
N LEU A 14 -7.70 8.64 -2.43
CA LEU A 14 -9.09 8.21 -2.61
C LEU A 14 -9.87 8.26 -1.29
N ILE A 15 -9.24 7.95 -0.15
CA ILE A 15 -9.86 8.10 1.18
C ILE A 15 -10.28 9.55 1.43
N ASP A 16 -9.35 10.49 1.28
CA ASP A 16 -9.64 11.90 1.54
C ASP A 16 -10.62 12.48 0.50
N ASN A 17 -10.53 12.04 -0.76
CA ASN A 17 -11.50 12.41 -1.81
C ASN A 17 -12.90 11.88 -1.52
N HIS A 18 -13.02 10.64 -1.05
CA HIS A 18 -14.30 10.05 -0.67
C HIS A 18 -14.95 10.81 0.51
N ILE A 19 -14.14 11.19 1.49
CA ILE A 19 -14.57 12.03 2.61
C ILE A 19 -15.04 13.41 2.11
N TYR A 20 -14.29 14.01 1.17
CA TYR A 20 -14.60 15.32 0.60
C TYR A 20 -15.95 15.36 -0.11
N TRP A 21 -16.26 14.38 -0.97
CA TRP A 21 -17.44 14.41 -1.85
C TRP A 21 -18.73 13.84 -1.24
N GLY A 22 -18.79 13.67 0.09
CA GLY A 22 -20.02 13.30 0.78
C GLY A 22 -19.86 12.16 1.79
N ASN A 23 -18.70 11.50 1.83
CA ASN A 23 -18.36 10.49 2.82
C ASN A 23 -19.45 9.42 2.99
N GLU A 24 -19.96 8.85 1.89
CA GLU A 24 -21.08 7.88 1.91
C GLU A 24 -20.78 6.63 2.76
N GLN A 25 -19.49 6.32 2.94
CA GLN A 25 -19.03 5.22 3.79
C GLN A 25 -18.97 5.59 5.27
N ASN A 26 -19.32 6.83 5.63
CA ASN A 26 -19.34 7.36 6.99
C ASN A 26 -18.02 7.14 7.75
N ILE A 27 -16.89 7.32 7.06
CA ILE A 27 -15.55 7.21 7.64
C ILE A 27 -15.42 8.24 8.76
N ASP A 28 -15.07 7.80 9.97
CA ASP A 28 -14.70 8.71 11.06
C ASP A 28 -13.27 9.17 10.82
N ILE A 29 -13.09 10.47 10.55
CA ILE A 29 -11.78 11.07 10.23
C ILE A 29 -10.74 10.89 11.34
N ARG A 30 -11.18 10.64 12.58
CA ARG A 30 -10.31 10.37 13.75
C ARG A 30 -9.88 8.90 13.82
N ARG A 31 -10.43 8.04 12.96
CA ARG A 31 -10.22 6.59 12.94
C ARG A 31 -9.78 6.10 11.56
N VAL A 32 -9.19 6.97 10.75
CA VAL A 32 -8.47 6.56 9.54
C VAL A 32 -7.19 5.88 10.00
N ALA A 33 -7.09 4.57 9.77
CA ALA A 33 -5.91 3.78 10.11
C ALA A 33 -4.82 3.89 9.03
N TRP A 34 -5.24 4.17 7.79
CA TRP A 34 -4.35 4.26 6.65
C TRP A 34 -3.53 5.57 6.65
N ARG A 35 -2.21 5.42 6.66
CA ARG A 35 -1.25 6.52 6.60
C ARG A 35 -0.90 6.86 5.14
N ARG A 36 0.20 7.59 4.93
CA ARG A 36 0.83 7.81 3.61
C ARG A 36 2.22 7.21 3.62
N VAL A 37 2.86 7.09 2.47
CA VAL A 37 4.25 6.60 2.40
C VAL A 37 5.15 7.37 1.47
N MET A 38 6.44 7.35 1.78
CA MET A 38 7.52 7.81 0.91
C MET A 38 8.78 7.01 1.20
N ASP A 39 9.57 6.71 0.17
CA ASP A 39 10.84 6.01 0.34
C ASP A 39 11.97 7.01 0.62
N MET A 40 11.86 7.70 1.75
CA MET A 40 12.82 8.71 2.21
C MET A 40 12.88 8.73 3.73
N ASN A 41 14.07 8.95 4.28
CA ASN A 41 14.28 9.03 5.73
C ASN A 41 13.89 10.43 6.25
N ASP A 42 12.61 10.77 6.16
CA ASP A 42 12.08 12.07 6.57
C ASP A 42 11.33 11.99 7.90
N ARG A 43 11.96 12.45 8.98
CA ARG A 43 11.34 12.46 10.32
C ARG A 43 10.24 13.51 10.46
N ALA A 44 10.21 14.55 9.63
CA ALA A 44 9.27 15.65 9.77
C ALA A 44 7.84 15.24 9.41
N LEU A 45 7.68 14.16 8.65
CA LEU A 45 6.39 13.67 8.18
C LEU A 45 5.77 12.60 9.09
N ARG A 46 6.38 12.28 10.24
CA ARG A 46 5.87 11.25 11.17
C ARG A 46 4.46 11.57 11.66
N GLU A 47 4.20 12.82 12.01
CA GLU A 47 2.90 13.32 12.47
C GLU A 47 2.63 14.66 11.77
N ILE A 48 1.49 14.74 11.07
CA ILE A 48 1.08 15.93 10.33
C ILE A 48 -0.42 16.17 10.49
N VAL A 49 -0.87 17.37 10.14
CA VAL A 49 -2.27 17.66 9.88
C VAL A 49 -2.43 17.90 8.39
N CYS A 50 -3.30 17.15 7.72
CA CYS A 50 -3.57 17.31 6.30
C CYS A 50 -4.92 18.03 6.05
N SER A 51 -5.19 18.38 4.79
CA SER A 51 -6.47 18.95 4.34
C SER A 51 -6.82 20.30 4.99
N LEU A 52 -5.80 21.14 5.23
CA LEU A 52 -5.95 22.53 5.69
C LEU A 52 -6.19 23.50 4.53
N GLY A 53 -6.62 24.73 4.83
CA GLY A 53 -6.77 25.81 3.83
C GLY A 53 -8.20 26.09 3.38
N GLY A 54 -9.20 25.70 4.17
CA GLY A 54 -10.60 26.06 3.95
C GLY A 54 -11.40 25.02 3.15
N VAL A 55 -12.63 25.38 2.80
CA VAL A 55 -13.66 24.46 2.28
C VAL A 55 -13.20 23.67 1.05
N ALA A 56 -12.47 24.31 0.14
CA ALA A 56 -12.00 23.68 -1.10
C ALA A 56 -10.98 22.55 -0.88
N ASN A 57 -10.33 22.50 0.29
CA ASN A 57 -9.24 21.55 0.58
C ASN A 57 -9.69 20.38 1.48
N GLY A 58 -10.96 20.33 1.85
CA GLY A 58 -11.57 19.22 2.57
C GLY A 58 -11.59 19.38 4.10
N TYR A 59 -11.49 18.25 4.78
CA TYR A 59 -11.71 18.14 6.22
C TYR A 59 -10.40 17.86 6.94
N PRO A 60 -9.92 18.78 7.80
CA PRO A 60 -8.67 18.59 8.53
C PRO A 60 -8.67 17.32 9.37
N ARG A 61 -7.57 16.56 9.33
CA ARG A 61 -7.33 15.39 10.18
C ARG A 61 -5.85 15.16 10.46
N GLU A 62 -5.57 14.47 11.55
CA GLU A 62 -4.24 13.93 11.83
C GLU A 62 -3.90 12.81 10.82
N ALA A 63 -2.64 12.78 10.41
CA ALA A 63 -2.08 11.79 9.50
C ALA A 63 -0.57 11.68 9.74
N GLY A 64 0.08 10.83 8.95
CA GLY A 64 1.53 10.76 8.93
C GLY A 64 2.03 9.92 7.77
N PHE A 65 3.34 9.88 7.63
CA PHE A 65 4.04 9.08 6.64
C PHE A 65 4.83 7.96 7.31
N ASP A 66 4.87 6.82 6.65
CA ASP A 66 5.81 5.74 6.92
C ASP A 66 6.76 5.56 5.72
N ILE A 67 7.87 4.87 5.93
CA ILE A 67 8.75 4.51 4.82
C ILE A 67 8.05 3.47 3.92
N THR A 68 8.21 3.53 2.60
CA THR A 68 7.45 2.69 1.64
C THR A 68 7.50 1.18 1.95
N VAL A 69 8.63 0.67 2.45
CA VAL A 69 8.78 -0.76 2.81
C VAL A 69 7.95 -1.20 4.02
N ALA A 70 7.43 -0.25 4.82
CA ALA A 70 6.51 -0.51 5.92
C ALA A 70 5.05 -0.67 5.46
N SER A 71 4.74 -0.34 4.20
CA SER A 71 3.40 -0.38 3.63
C SER A 71 2.81 -1.80 3.64
N GLU A 72 1.54 -1.94 4.02
CA GLU A 72 0.79 -3.19 3.84
C GLU A 72 0.72 -3.61 2.36
N VAL A 73 0.76 -2.65 1.42
CA VAL A 73 0.85 -2.94 -0.02
C VAL A 73 2.12 -3.72 -0.36
N MET A 74 3.25 -3.43 0.30
CA MET A 74 4.49 -4.19 0.12
C MET A 74 4.33 -5.63 0.64
N ALA A 75 3.74 -5.79 1.82
CA ALA A 75 3.48 -7.10 2.40
C ALA A 75 2.53 -7.94 1.51
N ILE A 76 1.46 -7.32 1.01
CA ILE A 76 0.52 -7.96 0.08
C ILE A 76 1.23 -8.37 -1.20
N LEU A 77 1.99 -7.47 -1.85
CA LEU A 77 2.74 -7.80 -3.07
C LEU A 77 3.70 -8.98 -2.87
N CYS A 78 4.33 -9.07 -1.70
CA CYS A 78 5.25 -10.17 -1.39
C CYS A 78 4.52 -11.50 -1.12
N LEU A 79 3.26 -11.47 -0.67
CA LEU A 79 2.47 -12.67 -0.35
C LEU A 79 1.49 -13.09 -1.44
N SER A 80 1.26 -12.25 -2.44
CA SER A 80 0.36 -12.54 -3.56
C SER A 80 0.92 -13.60 -4.50
N LEU A 81 0.05 -14.51 -4.95
CA LEU A 81 0.38 -15.57 -5.89
C LEU A 81 0.27 -15.11 -7.36
N ASP A 82 -0.70 -14.25 -7.64
CA ASP A 82 -1.01 -13.73 -8.97
C ASP A 82 -1.77 -12.40 -8.83
N LEU A 83 -2.07 -11.75 -9.96
CA LEU A 83 -2.76 -10.45 -9.99
C LEU A 83 -4.16 -10.50 -9.38
N LYS A 84 -4.87 -11.63 -9.48
CA LYS A 84 -6.21 -11.77 -8.92
C LYS A 84 -6.17 -11.89 -7.40
N ASP A 85 -5.19 -12.62 -6.87
CA ASP A 85 -4.93 -12.68 -5.43
C ASP A 85 -4.45 -11.33 -4.89
N LEU A 86 -3.60 -10.61 -5.64
CA LEU A 86 -3.21 -9.23 -5.31
C LEU A 86 -4.42 -8.31 -5.20
N GLU A 87 -5.27 -8.23 -6.23
CA GLU A 87 -6.45 -7.37 -6.22
C GLU A 87 -7.38 -7.70 -5.05
N LYS A 88 -7.64 -8.99 -4.83
CA LYS A 88 -8.45 -9.46 -3.70
C LYS A 88 -7.86 -9.02 -2.35
N ARG A 89 -6.54 -9.15 -2.16
CA ARG A 89 -5.88 -8.76 -0.90
C ARG A 89 -5.89 -7.24 -0.70
N LEU A 90 -5.64 -6.47 -1.75
CA LEU A 90 -5.74 -5.01 -1.72
C LEU A 90 -7.15 -4.57 -1.33
N GLY A 91 -8.18 -5.19 -1.91
CA GLY A 91 -9.58 -4.94 -1.56
C GLY A 91 -9.97 -5.33 -0.13
N ASN A 92 -9.15 -6.14 0.56
CA ASN A 92 -9.35 -6.52 1.97
C ASN A 92 -8.62 -5.62 2.97
N ILE A 93 -7.84 -4.63 2.52
CA ILE A 93 -7.19 -3.66 3.40
C ILE A 93 -8.27 -2.87 4.15
N ILE A 94 -8.13 -2.78 5.48
CA ILE A 94 -8.94 -1.90 6.32
C ILE A 94 -8.32 -0.50 6.27
N ILE A 95 -9.06 0.48 5.78
CA ILE A 95 -8.56 1.85 5.63
C ILE A 95 -8.89 2.73 6.84
N GLY A 96 -9.90 2.34 7.60
CA GLY A 96 -10.36 3.03 8.79
C GLY A 96 -11.68 2.46 9.28
N TYR A 97 -12.34 3.22 10.15
CA TYR A 97 -13.57 2.79 10.81
C TYR A 97 -14.65 3.85 10.74
N ARG A 98 -15.90 3.40 10.72
CA ARG A 98 -17.06 4.26 10.91
C ARG A 98 -17.22 4.65 12.39
N ARG A 99 -18.17 5.54 12.70
CA ARG A 99 -18.47 5.97 14.09
C ARG A 99 -18.93 4.81 14.98
N ASP A 100 -19.64 3.84 14.40
CA ASP A 100 -20.07 2.59 15.07
C ASP A 100 -18.94 1.55 15.21
N LYS A 101 -17.71 1.89 14.78
CA LYS A 101 -16.51 1.04 14.75
C LYS A 101 -16.55 -0.10 13.75
N SER A 102 -17.53 -0.15 12.84
CA SER A 102 -17.47 -1.08 11.70
C SER A 102 -16.31 -0.71 10.77
N PRO A 103 -15.60 -1.71 10.20
CA PRO A 103 -14.47 -1.46 9.31
C PRO A 103 -14.95 -0.92 7.96
N VAL A 104 -14.11 -0.09 7.35
CA VAL A 104 -14.21 0.31 5.95
C VAL A 104 -13.03 -0.29 5.21
N PHE A 105 -13.29 -0.93 4.07
CA PHE A 105 -12.29 -1.60 3.25
C PHE A 105 -11.94 -0.78 2.01
N ALA A 106 -10.76 -1.00 1.44
CA ALA A 106 -10.34 -0.33 0.20
C ALA A 106 -11.31 -0.58 -0.98
N ARG A 107 -11.92 -1.77 -1.04
CA ARG A 107 -12.97 -2.08 -2.04
C ARG A 107 -14.24 -1.25 -1.88
N ASP A 108 -14.55 -0.79 -0.65
CA ASP A 108 -15.78 0.00 -0.38
C ASP A 108 -15.70 1.39 -1.03
N ILE A 109 -14.48 1.85 -1.36
CA ILE A 109 -14.20 3.07 -2.11
C ILE A 109 -13.59 2.78 -3.50
N LYS A 110 -13.70 1.53 -3.99
CA LYS A 110 -13.31 1.10 -5.34
C LYS A 110 -11.83 1.37 -5.70
N ALA A 111 -10.93 1.23 -4.73
CA ALA A 111 -9.50 1.51 -4.93
C ALA A 111 -8.69 0.31 -5.43
N ASP A 112 -9.13 -0.91 -5.13
CA ASP A 112 -8.44 -2.18 -5.36
C ASP A 112 -8.02 -2.41 -6.82
N GLY A 113 -8.94 -2.23 -7.78
CA GLY A 113 -8.61 -2.39 -9.20
C GLY A 113 -7.54 -1.40 -9.68
N ALA A 114 -7.67 -0.12 -9.30
CA ALA A 114 -6.72 0.92 -9.71
C ALA A 114 -5.33 0.72 -9.08
N MET A 115 -5.27 0.31 -7.81
CA MET A 115 -4.01 -0.07 -7.16
C MET A 115 -3.37 -1.27 -7.84
N THR A 116 -4.16 -2.27 -8.24
CA THR A 116 -3.66 -3.47 -8.94
C THR A 116 -3.02 -3.10 -10.28
N VAL A 117 -3.64 -2.18 -11.04
CA VAL A 117 -3.06 -1.69 -12.31
C VAL A 117 -1.70 -1.03 -12.09
N LEU A 118 -1.55 -0.20 -11.05
CA LEU A 118 -0.26 0.44 -10.73
C LEU A 118 0.83 -0.58 -10.35
N LEU A 119 0.44 -1.75 -9.87
CA LEU A 119 1.35 -2.81 -9.41
C LEU A 119 1.55 -3.93 -10.45
N LYS A 120 0.88 -3.86 -11.60
CA LYS A 120 0.84 -4.95 -12.59
C LYS A 120 2.23 -5.44 -12.97
N ASP A 121 3.09 -4.53 -13.41
CA ASP A 121 4.45 -4.88 -13.84
C ASP A 121 5.37 -5.07 -12.62
N ALA A 122 5.09 -4.37 -11.52
CA ALA A 122 5.85 -4.50 -10.27
C ALA A 122 5.67 -5.85 -9.58
N MET A 123 4.73 -6.69 -10.00
CA MET A 123 4.58 -8.07 -9.54
C MET A 123 5.58 -9.03 -10.21
N GLN A 124 6.16 -8.65 -11.36
CA GLN A 124 7.13 -9.47 -12.07
C GLN A 124 8.47 -9.48 -11.33
N SER A 125 9.06 -10.66 -11.14
CA SER A 125 10.36 -10.78 -10.50
C SER A 125 11.49 -10.19 -11.36
N ASN A 126 12.45 -9.53 -10.72
CA ASN A 126 13.60 -8.97 -11.42
C ASN A 126 14.74 -9.99 -11.44
N LEU A 127 15.14 -10.43 -12.63
CA LEU A 127 16.32 -11.27 -12.83
C LEU A 127 17.56 -10.39 -12.96
N VAL A 128 18.58 -10.72 -12.17
CA VAL A 128 19.91 -10.10 -12.18
C VAL A 128 20.96 -11.21 -12.13
N GLN A 129 22.23 -10.85 -12.00
CA GLN A 129 23.33 -11.80 -11.87
C GLN A 129 24.29 -11.41 -10.75
N THR A 130 24.95 -12.41 -10.18
CA THR A 130 26.10 -12.25 -9.27
C THR A 130 27.36 -11.85 -10.05
N LEU A 131 28.46 -11.53 -9.35
CA LEU A 131 29.75 -11.22 -9.97
C LEU A 131 30.33 -12.38 -10.79
N GLU A 132 29.91 -13.62 -10.50
CA GLU A 132 30.32 -14.83 -11.22
C GLU A 132 29.30 -15.25 -12.30
N ASN A 133 28.40 -14.33 -12.68
CA ASN A 133 27.34 -14.53 -13.67
C ASN A 133 26.28 -15.57 -13.30
N ASN A 134 26.23 -16.05 -12.05
CA ASN A 134 25.12 -16.88 -11.59
C ASN A 134 23.82 -16.07 -11.51
N PRO A 135 22.69 -16.58 -12.01
CA PRO A 135 21.41 -15.88 -11.99
C PRO A 135 20.89 -15.68 -10.56
N ALA A 136 20.28 -14.53 -10.29
CA ALA A 136 19.67 -14.21 -9.00
C ALA A 136 18.39 -13.41 -9.19
N PHE A 137 17.39 -13.63 -8.34
CA PHE A 137 16.17 -12.83 -8.31
C PHE A 137 16.19 -11.81 -7.16
N VAL A 138 15.79 -10.57 -7.45
CA VAL A 138 15.60 -9.51 -6.45
C VAL A 138 14.18 -8.97 -6.56
N HIS A 139 13.32 -9.29 -5.58
CA HIS A 139 11.92 -8.87 -5.62
C HIS A 139 11.30 -8.82 -4.22
N GLY A 140 10.51 -7.77 -3.97
CA GLY A 140 10.00 -7.47 -2.63
C GLY A 140 11.03 -6.79 -1.74
N GLY A 141 10.66 -6.58 -0.47
CA GLY A 141 11.49 -5.91 0.52
C GLY A 141 10.65 -5.20 1.56
N LEU A 142 10.25 -5.94 2.59
CA LEU A 142 9.46 -5.44 3.73
C LEU A 142 10.24 -5.56 5.02
N PHE A 143 9.80 -4.82 6.05
CA PHE A 143 10.33 -4.99 7.39
C PHE A 143 10.08 -6.39 7.98
N ALA A 144 10.95 -6.81 8.90
CA ALA A 144 10.89 -8.11 9.59
C ALA A 144 10.29 -8.03 11.01
N ASN A 145 9.91 -6.84 11.48
CA ASN A 145 9.32 -6.61 12.81
C ASN A 145 7.79 -6.42 12.76
N ILE A 146 7.31 -5.62 11.80
CA ILE A 146 5.88 -5.36 11.56
C ILE A 146 5.31 -6.18 10.40
N ALA A 147 6.17 -6.97 9.74
CA ALA A 147 5.82 -7.88 8.67
C ALA A 147 6.84 -9.05 8.62
N HIS A 148 6.76 -9.91 7.61
CA HIS A 148 7.43 -11.22 7.61
C HIS A 148 8.91 -11.24 7.15
N GLY A 149 9.45 -10.14 6.62
CA GLY A 149 10.88 -10.01 6.30
C GLY A 149 11.44 -10.88 5.17
N CYS A 150 10.60 -11.41 4.27
CA CYS A 150 11.06 -12.24 3.14
C CYS A 150 10.89 -11.53 1.78
N ASN A 151 11.53 -12.10 0.74
CA ASN A 151 11.23 -11.78 -0.65
C ASN A 151 9.84 -12.32 -1.05
N SER A 152 9.39 -12.02 -2.26
CA SER A 152 8.06 -12.45 -2.70
C SER A 152 7.92 -13.97 -2.89
N VAL A 153 6.71 -14.47 -2.62
CA VAL A 153 6.31 -15.86 -2.92
C VAL A 153 6.48 -16.17 -4.41
N VAL A 154 6.24 -15.21 -5.30
CA VAL A 154 6.46 -15.36 -6.75
C VAL A 154 7.90 -15.77 -7.07
N VAL A 155 8.90 -15.17 -6.40
CA VAL A 155 10.31 -15.57 -6.58
C VAL A 155 10.56 -16.95 -6.00
N THR A 156 10.13 -17.17 -4.75
CA THR A 156 10.39 -18.43 -4.03
C THR A 156 9.76 -19.64 -4.73
N THR A 157 8.66 -19.46 -5.45
CA THR A 157 7.97 -20.53 -6.20
C THR A 157 8.43 -20.70 -7.64
N THR A 158 8.92 -19.63 -8.27
CA THR A 158 9.42 -19.65 -9.66
C THR A 158 10.86 -20.16 -9.73
N ALA A 159 11.74 -19.71 -8.83
CA ALA A 159 13.17 -20.02 -8.90
C ALA A 159 13.49 -21.54 -8.90
N PRO A 160 12.88 -22.39 -8.04
CA PRO A 160 13.14 -23.83 -8.05
C PRO A 160 12.66 -24.56 -9.31
N LYS A 161 11.80 -23.95 -10.12
CA LYS A 161 11.29 -24.54 -11.37
C LYS A 161 12.16 -24.21 -12.58
N LEU A 162 13.09 -23.25 -12.44
CA LEU A 162 13.99 -22.77 -13.48
C LEU A 162 15.45 -23.22 -13.25
N ALA A 163 15.73 -23.84 -12.11
CA ALA A 163 17.05 -24.31 -11.67
C ALA A 163 17.22 -25.81 -11.88
#